data_AF-A0A3D2L629-F1
#
_entry.id   AF-A0A3D2L629-F1
#
_cell.length_a   1.000
_cell.length_b   1.000
_cell.length_c   1.000
_cell.angle_alpha   90.00
_cell.angle_beta   90.00
_cell.angle_gamma   90.00
#
_symmetry.space_group_name_H-M   'P 1'
#
loop_
_entity.id
_entity.type
_entity.pdbx_description
1 polymer ?
#
loop_
_entity_poly.entity_id
_entity_poly.type
_entity_poly.pdbx_seq_one_letter_code
_entity_poly.pdbx_strand_id
1 'polypeptide(L)'
;MAKSLWPKSSSERVDSALSAHSVMGLVISALLFVICVSGTIAVFEDELEWWEQAGTPTVHEVSPSVMQATAEEVLKRDPETTHLYMYPPRENWPRFVAGGDNGIFVLNESGEFVRQLEAPWNDFLIEL
;
A
#
# COMPACT_ATOMS: atom_id res chain seq x y z
N MET A 1 12.25 -61.30 0.42
CA MET A 1 12.31 -59.85 0.70
C MET A 1 13.68 -59.54 1.28
N ALA A 2 14.43 -58.59 0.71
CA ALA A 2 15.76 -58.24 1.20
C ALA A 2 15.68 -57.59 2.60
N LYS A 3 16.52 -58.04 3.52
CA LYS A 3 16.56 -57.52 4.91
C LYS A 3 17.35 -56.21 4.90
N SER A 4 16.76 -55.12 5.40
CA SER A 4 17.45 -53.83 5.51
C SER A 4 18.70 -53.94 6.38
N LEU A 5 19.82 -53.37 5.92
CA LEU A 5 21.07 -53.26 6.66
C LEU A 5 21.03 -52.14 7.73
N TRP A 6 20.02 -51.27 7.68
CA TRP A 6 19.90 -50.14 8.58
C TRP A 6 19.05 -50.49 9.82
N PRO A 7 19.50 -50.13 11.03
CA PRO A 7 18.69 -50.31 12.23
C PRO A 7 17.44 -49.43 12.16
N LYS A 8 16.31 -49.97 12.62
CA LYS A 8 15.07 -49.19 12.71
C LYS A 8 15.25 -48.08 13.75
N SER A 9 14.76 -46.88 13.43
CA SER A 9 14.66 -45.80 14.44
C SER A 9 13.72 -46.24 15.57
N SER A 10 13.99 -45.79 16.80
CA SER A 10 13.05 -46.01 17.91
C SER A 10 11.75 -45.25 17.66
N SER A 11 10.63 -45.79 18.14
CA SER A 11 9.31 -45.15 18.06
C SER A 11 9.34 -43.74 18.67
N GLU A 12 9.95 -43.58 19.85
CA GLU A 12 10.08 -42.28 20.53
C GLU A 12 10.77 -41.21 19.67
N ARG A 13 11.82 -41.58 18.93
CA ARG A 13 12.51 -40.66 18.02
C ARG A 13 11.64 -40.28 16.83
N VAL A 14 10.88 -41.24 16.30
CA VAL A 14 9.95 -40.99 15.18
C VAL A 14 8.83 -40.06 15.66
N ASP A 15 8.23 -40.32 16.81
CA ASP A 15 7.16 -39.50 17.37
C ASP A 15 7.63 -38.08 17.68
N SER A 16 8.81 -37.94 18.28
CA SER A 16 9.44 -36.63 18.53
C SER A 16 9.72 -35.85 17.24
N ALA A 17 10.27 -36.52 16.21
CA ALA A 17 10.54 -35.89 14.92
C ALA A 17 9.24 -35.45 14.20
N LEU A 18 8.18 -36.27 14.24
CA LEU A 18 6.87 -35.92 13.68
C LEU A 18 6.22 -34.75 14.43
N SER A 19 6.34 -34.72 15.76
CA SER A 19 5.88 -33.60 16.59
C SER A 19 6.61 -32.31 16.22
N ALA A 20 7.94 -32.34 16.13
CA ALA A 20 8.74 -31.18 15.75
C ALA A 20 8.41 -30.69 14.33
N HIS A 21 8.24 -31.59 13.37
CA HIS A 21 7.85 -31.23 12.00
C HIS A 21 6.47 -30.58 11.94
N SER A 22 5.51 -31.08 12.73
CA SER A 22 4.16 -30.52 12.79
C SER A 22 4.16 -29.10 13.35
N VAL A 23 4.92 -28.85 14.43
CA VAL A 23 5.06 -27.50 15.02
C VAL A 23 5.75 -26.56 14.04
N MET A 24 6.84 -27.00 13.39
CA MET A 24 7.55 -26.20 12.41
C MET A 24 6.66 -25.85 11.21
N GLY A 25 5.92 -26.84 10.70
CA GLY A 25 4.94 -26.63 9.63
C GLY A 25 3.90 -25.60 10.02
N LEU A 26 3.32 -25.70 11.21
CA LEU A 26 2.31 -24.75 11.70
C LEU A 26 2.87 -23.32 11.81
N VAL A 27 4.06 -23.15 12.39
CA VAL A 27 4.69 -21.83 12.54
C VAL A 27 4.98 -21.22 11.17
N ILE A 28 5.57 -21.99 10.24
CA ILE A 28 5.86 -21.52 8.89
C ILE A 28 4.56 -21.16 8.16
N SER A 29 3.54 -22.00 8.23
CA SER A 29 2.24 -21.73 7.60
C SER A 29 1.58 -20.49 8.18
N ALA A 30 1.66 -20.25 9.49
CA ALA A 30 1.13 -19.03 10.10
C ALA A 30 1.87 -17.77 9.61
N LEU A 31 3.20 -17.83 9.50
CA LEU A 31 3.99 -16.71 8.95
C LEU A 31 3.67 -16.46 7.48
N LEU A 32 3.61 -17.52 6.67
CA LEU A 32 3.24 -17.40 5.26
C LEU A 32 1.82 -16.86 5.08
N PHE A 33 0.88 -17.26 5.93
CA PHE A 33 -0.47 -16.72 5.92
C PHE A 33 -0.47 -15.21 6.13
N VAL A 34 0.24 -14.70 7.16
CA VAL A 34 0.34 -13.26 7.42
C VAL A 34 0.95 -12.53 6.23
N ILE A 35 2.06 -13.03 5.67
CA ILE A 35 2.75 -12.41 4.52
C ILE A 35 1.85 -12.39 3.28
N CYS A 36 1.19 -13.50 2.96
CA CYS A 36 0.33 -13.58 1.79
C CYS A 36 -0.91 -12.69 1.94
N VAL A 37 -1.51 -12.65 3.14
CA VAL A 37 -2.68 -11.80 3.40
C VAL A 37 -2.29 -10.32 3.36
N SER A 38 -1.21 -9.92 4.03
CA SER A 38 -0.76 -8.51 4.00
C SER A 38 -0.37 -8.07 2.60
N GLY A 39 0.35 -8.92 1.85
CA GLY A 39 0.68 -8.65 0.44
C GLY A 39 -0.56 -8.57 -0.45
N THR A 40 -1.60 -9.38 -0.20
CA THR A 40 -2.87 -9.29 -0.93
C THR A 40 -3.58 -7.97 -0.64
N ILE A 41 -3.58 -7.52 0.61
CA ILE A 41 -4.20 -6.25 1.01
C ILE A 41 -3.43 -5.06 0.39
N ALA A 42 -2.09 -5.11 0.36
CA ALA A 42 -1.25 -4.05 -0.20
C ALA A 42 -1.45 -3.80 -1.70
N VAL A 43 -1.97 -4.78 -2.46
CA VAL A 43 -2.33 -4.57 -3.88
C VAL A 43 -3.51 -3.59 -4.04
N PHE A 44 -4.33 -3.40 -3.00
CA PHE A 44 -5.47 -2.48 -2.99
C PHE A 44 -5.12 -1.10 -2.41
N GLU A 45 -3.88 -0.67 -2.59
CA GLU A 45 -3.38 0.62 -2.13
C GLU A 45 -4.31 1.79 -2.54
N ASP A 46 -4.51 1.95 -3.86
CA ASP A 46 -5.31 3.04 -4.41
C ASP A 46 -6.74 3.03 -3.80
N GLU A 47 -7.35 1.85 -3.67
CA GLU A 47 -8.70 1.72 -3.08
C GLU A 47 -8.73 2.03 -1.58
N LEU A 48 -7.70 1.65 -0.84
CA LEU A 48 -7.58 1.95 0.59
C LEU A 48 -7.39 3.45 0.81
N GLU A 49 -6.52 4.09 0.01
CA GLU A 49 -6.39 5.55 -0.01
C GLU A 49 -7.75 6.21 -0.27
N TRP A 50 -8.56 5.71 -1.21
CA TRP A 50 -9.89 6.27 -1.47
C TRP A 50 -10.85 6.13 -0.29
N TRP A 51 -10.77 5.03 0.45
CA TRP A 51 -11.58 4.84 1.65
C TRP A 51 -11.19 5.84 2.74
N GLU A 52 -9.91 6.15 2.87
CA GLU A 52 -9.42 7.18 3.80
C GLU A 52 -9.76 8.60 3.30
N GLN A 53 -9.80 8.79 1.98
CA GLN A 53 -10.24 10.03 1.32
C GLN A 53 -11.74 10.05 1.00
N ALA A 54 -12.57 9.36 1.78
CA ALA A 54 -14.01 9.32 1.55
C ALA A 54 -14.62 10.73 1.46
N GLY A 55 -15.46 10.96 0.45
CA GLY A 55 -16.13 12.25 0.23
C GLY A 55 -15.32 13.29 -0.54
N THR A 56 -14.12 12.94 -1.03
CA THR A 56 -13.37 13.80 -1.95
C THR A 56 -13.94 13.77 -3.38
N PRO A 57 -13.77 14.85 -4.18
CA PRO A 57 -14.24 14.89 -5.55
C PRO A 57 -13.63 13.78 -6.41
N THR A 58 -14.46 13.21 -7.28
CA THR A 58 -13.97 12.38 -8.38
C THR A 58 -13.70 13.26 -9.57
N VAL A 59 -12.47 13.22 -10.08
CA VAL A 59 -11.99 14.07 -11.16
C VAL A 59 -11.49 13.13 -12.25
N HIS A 60 -12.05 13.23 -13.46
CA HIS A 60 -11.66 12.35 -14.57
C HIS A 60 -10.75 13.04 -15.57
N GLU A 61 -10.88 14.35 -15.71
CA GLU A 61 -10.09 15.16 -16.62
C GLU A 61 -9.81 16.53 -15.98
N VAL A 62 -8.66 17.12 -16.31
CA VAL A 62 -8.28 18.47 -15.89
C VAL A 62 -7.68 19.19 -17.09
N SER A 63 -8.08 20.45 -17.31
CA SER A 63 -7.52 21.22 -18.42
C SER A 63 -6.06 21.61 -18.15
N PRO A 64 -5.24 21.79 -19.20
CA PRO A 64 -3.87 22.27 -19.03
C PRO A 64 -3.77 23.63 -18.31
N SER A 65 -4.77 24.50 -18.49
CA SER A 65 -4.80 25.80 -17.80
C SER A 65 -5.05 25.67 -16.30
N VAL A 66 -5.89 24.72 -15.87
CA VAL A 66 -6.12 24.42 -14.46
C VAL A 66 -4.87 23.80 -13.84
N MET A 67 -4.19 22.89 -14.56
CA MET A 67 -2.91 22.33 -14.10
C MET A 67 -1.84 23.42 -13.88
N GLN A 68 -1.69 24.34 -14.83
CA GLN A 68 -0.75 25.47 -14.69
C GLN A 68 -1.10 26.36 -13.48
N ALA A 69 -2.37 26.74 -13.34
CA ALA A 69 -2.82 27.54 -12.21
C ALA A 69 -2.61 26.82 -10.86
N THR A 70 -2.81 25.51 -10.83
CA THR A 70 -2.56 24.67 -9.65
C THR A 70 -1.08 24.68 -9.27
N ALA A 71 -0.18 24.51 -10.25
CA ALA A 71 1.27 24.57 -10.02
C ALA A 71 1.69 25.92 -9.41
N GLU A 72 1.20 27.02 -9.96
CA GLU A 72 1.47 28.37 -9.43
C GLU A 72 0.91 28.56 -8.02
N GLU A 73 -0.25 27.98 -7.72
CA GLU A 73 -0.87 28.04 -6.40
C GLU A 73 -0.10 27.20 -5.37
N VAL A 74 0.38 26.01 -5.74
CA VAL A 74 1.26 25.21 -4.86
C VAL A 74 2.50 26.01 -4.49
N LEU A 75 3.19 26.62 -5.46
CA LEU A 75 4.39 27.42 -5.21
C LEU A 75 4.13 28.66 -4.35
N LYS A 76 2.90 29.21 -4.36
CA LYS A 76 2.50 30.30 -3.46
C LYS A 76 2.24 29.81 -2.03
N ARG A 77 1.67 28.61 -1.89
CA ARG A 77 1.35 27.99 -0.60
C ARG A 77 2.58 27.44 0.10
N ASP A 78 3.54 26.94 -0.67
CA ASP A 78 4.81 26.42 -0.20
C ASP A 78 5.99 27.09 -0.93
N PRO A 79 6.32 28.36 -0.60
CA PRO A 79 7.33 29.14 -1.32
C PRO A 79 8.75 28.56 -1.24
N GLU A 80 9.03 27.77 -0.21
CA GLU A 80 10.35 27.17 0.03
C GLU A 80 10.43 25.74 -0.53
N THR A 81 9.37 25.26 -1.20
CA THR A 81 9.40 23.91 -1.78
C THR A 81 10.47 23.79 -2.86
N THR A 82 11.17 22.68 -2.81
CA THR A 82 12.15 22.23 -3.79
C THR A 82 11.52 21.33 -4.86
N HIS A 83 10.39 20.67 -4.58
CA HIS A 83 9.69 19.78 -5.49
C HIS A 83 8.21 20.14 -5.65
N LEU A 84 7.77 20.21 -6.90
CA LEU A 84 6.35 20.29 -7.23
C LEU A 84 5.84 18.89 -7.58
N TYR A 85 4.89 18.40 -6.80
CA TYR A 85 4.17 17.16 -7.08
C TYR A 85 2.83 17.49 -7.75
N MET A 86 2.60 16.93 -8.94
CA MET A 86 1.31 17.02 -9.62
C MET A 86 0.92 15.65 -10.15
N TYR A 87 -0.24 15.18 -9.72
CA TYR A 87 -0.82 13.91 -10.12
C TYR A 87 -2.18 14.18 -10.80
N PRO A 88 -2.21 14.29 -12.14
CA PRO A 88 -3.46 14.44 -12.87
C PRO A 88 -4.30 13.15 -12.78
N PRO A 89 -5.61 13.24 -13.03
CA PRO A 89 -6.48 12.07 -13.01
C PRO A 89 -6.06 11.04 -14.07
N ARG A 90 -6.14 9.77 -13.68
CA ARG A 90 -5.90 8.60 -14.54
C ARG A 90 -7.06 7.62 -14.42
N GLU A 91 -7.18 6.69 -15.37
CA GLU A 91 -8.34 5.78 -15.47
C GLU A 91 -8.60 4.98 -14.17
N ASN A 92 -7.53 4.46 -13.56
CA ASN A 92 -7.60 3.70 -12.32
C ASN A 92 -7.43 4.56 -11.06
N TRP A 93 -7.30 5.89 -11.17
CA TRP A 93 -7.17 6.81 -10.04
C TRP A 93 -7.78 8.17 -10.44
N PRO A 94 -9.12 8.28 -10.40
CA PRO A 94 -9.85 9.46 -10.86
C PRO A 94 -9.84 10.55 -9.77
N ARG A 95 -8.63 11.03 -9.48
CA ARG A 95 -8.33 12.05 -8.48
C ARG A 95 -7.36 13.05 -9.07
N PHE A 96 -7.51 14.31 -8.67
CA PHE A 96 -6.53 15.33 -8.95
C PHE A 96 -5.87 15.73 -7.65
N VAL A 97 -4.55 15.57 -7.59
CA VAL A 97 -3.77 15.77 -6.37
C VAL A 97 -2.52 16.55 -6.72
N ALA A 98 -2.18 17.53 -5.88
CA ALA A 98 -0.98 18.35 -6.06
C ALA A 98 -0.44 18.84 -4.72
N GLY A 99 0.86 19.12 -4.66
CA GLY A 99 1.52 19.51 -3.42
C GLY A 99 2.98 19.87 -3.58
N GLY A 100 3.55 20.35 -2.48
CA GLY A 100 4.98 20.61 -2.32
C GLY A 100 5.59 19.64 -1.31
N ASP A 101 6.81 19.95 -0.87
CA ASP A 101 7.53 19.17 0.15
C ASP A 101 6.80 19.21 1.51
N ASN A 102 6.00 20.24 1.78
CA ASN A 102 5.26 20.39 3.03
C ASN A 102 3.83 19.83 2.99
N GLY A 103 3.48 19.07 1.96
CA GLY A 103 2.22 18.32 1.93
C GLY A 103 1.56 18.26 0.57
N ILE A 104 0.70 17.25 0.43
CA ILE A 104 -0.04 16.93 -0.77
C ILE A 104 -1.53 17.14 -0.48
N PHE A 105 -2.27 17.68 -1.46
CA PHE A 105 -3.66 18.05 -1.31
C PHE A 105 -4.52 17.46 -2.41
N VAL A 106 -5.77 17.14 -2.07
CA VAL A 106 -6.80 16.75 -3.03
C VAL A 106 -7.46 18.00 -3.58
N LEU A 107 -7.64 18.02 -4.91
CA LEU A 107 -8.23 19.13 -5.64
C LEU A 107 -9.49 18.69 -6.39
N ASN A 108 -10.38 19.64 -6.67
CA ASN A 108 -11.50 19.44 -7.58
C ASN A 108 -11.12 19.73 -9.04
N GLU A 109 -12.05 19.52 -9.97
CA GLU A 109 -11.85 19.71 -11.43
C GLU A 109 -11.42 21.14 -11.81
N SER A 110 -11.75 22.13 -10.98
CA SER A 110 -11.36 23.54 -11.16
C SER A 110 -10.00 23.91 -10.55
N GLY A 111 -9.32 22.97 -9.87
CA GLY A 111 -8.05 23.23 -9.19
C GLY A 111 -8.21 23.89 -7.82
N GLU A 112 -9.40 23.81 -7.21
CA GLU A 112 -9.61 24.24 -5.83
C GLU A 112 -9.11 23.15 -4.88
N PHE A 113 -8.32 23.56 -3.89
CA PHE A 113 -7.79 22.68 -2.86
C PHE A 113 -8.90 22.36 -1.84
N VAL A 114 -9.29 21.10 -1.78
CA VAL A 114 -10.41 20.62 -0.94
C VAL A 114 -9.93 20.29 0.46
N ARG A 115 -8.87 19.47 0.55
CA ARG A 115 -8.28 19.02 1.81
C ARG A 115 -6.87 18.48 1.58
N GLN A 116 -6.13 18.33 2.67
CA GLN A 116 -4.86 17.59 2.65
C GLN A 116 -5.13 16.10 2.39
N LEU A 117 -4.26 15.48 1.59
CA LEU A 117 -4.23 14.04 1.36
C LEU A 117 -3.54 13.39 2.56
N GLU A 118 -4.32 12.68 3.37
CA GLU A 118 -3.85 11.96 4.55
C GLU A 118 -4.41 10.54 4.53
N ALA A 119 -3.55 9.55 4.32
CA ALA A 119 -3.93 8.14 4.22
C ALA A 119 -3.08 7.28 5.18
N PRO A 120 -3.20 7.51 6.50
CA PRO A 120 -2.30 6.88 7.49
C PRO A 120 -2.35 5.35 7.50
N TRP A 121 -3.48 4.73 7.13
CA TRP A 121 -3.55 3.26 7.00
C TRP A 121 -2.86 2.78 5.73
N ASN A 122 -3.04 3.49 4.61
CA ASN A 122 -2.35 3.21 3.37
C ASN A 122 -0.82 3.35 3.54
N ASP A 123 -0.37 4.46 4.13
CA ASP A 123 1.04 4.73 4.42
C ASP A 123 1.64 3.63 5.29
N PHE A 124 0.95 3.23 6.37
CA PHE A 124 1.37 2.13 7.23
C PHE A 124 1.53 0.79 6.48
N LEU A 125 0.67 0.53 5.48
CA LEU A 125 0.70 -0.72 4.73
C LEU A 125 1.84 -0.76 3.70
N ILE A 126 2.21 0.38 3.10
CA ILE A 126 3.22 0.45 2.04
C ILE A 126 4.63 0.66 2.61
N GLU A 127 4.77 1.48 3.66
CA GLU A 127 6.07 1.92 4.18
C GLU A 127 6.68 1.02 5.27
N LEU A 128 6.27 -0.25 5.33
CA LEU A 128 6.59 -1.20 6.41
C LEU A 128 8.10 -1.39 6.69
#